data_AF-A0A7C7J217-F1
#
_entry.id   AF-A0A7C7J217-F1
#
_cell.length_a   1.000
_cell.length_b   1.000
_cell.length_c   1.000
_cell.angle_alpha   90.00
_cell.angle_beta   90.00
_cell.angle_gamma   90.00
#
_symmetry.space_group_name_H-M   'P 1'
#
loop_
_entity.id
_entity.type
_entity.pdbx_description
1 polymer ?
#
loop_
_entity_poly.entity_id
_entity_poly.type
_entity_poly.pdbx_seq_one_letter_code
_entity_poly.pdbx_strand_id
1 'polypeptide(L)'
;MKYDDFVYTRTMQAKKTKRLETMLRDAIRHFPELHGESISVGYTKRLGEAEIRRLLIRLNPRKLSYYVIGHELTHLVQGLKDRLGDHAIPKGEIACDIWTIARSDLFLDEPPGYLDVGRRVLLNWTSHRNRVRSLCIEAIEKRKIRRTYIQWLTAEIRSSSQ
;
A
#
# COMPACT_ATOMS: atom_id res chain seq x y z
N MET A 1 25.14 7.08 6.36
CA MET A 1 24.12 6.61 7.32
C MET A 1 23.20 5.66 6.54
N LYS A 2 23.25 4.34 6.80
CA LYS A 2 22.53 3.31 6.01
C LYS A 2 21.11 3.18 6.56
N TYR A 3 20.12 3.82 5.93
CA TYR A 3 18.74 3.89 6.45
C TYR A 3 17.74 2.92 5.82
N ASP A 4 18.15 2.12 4.83
CA ASP A 4 17.20 1.40 3.95
C ASP A 4 17.48 -0.12 3.86
N ASP A 5 18.13 -0.72 4.86
CA ASP A 5 18.56 -2.13 4.78
C ASP A 5 17.44 -3.08 5.25
N PHE A 6 16.66 -3.56 4.28
CA PHE A 6 15.74 -4.68 4.48
C PHE A 6 16.47 -5.97 4.88
N VAL A 7 15.90 -6.73 5.81
CA VAL A 7 16.42 -8.03 6.21
C VAL A 7 15.77 -9.15 5.40
N TYR A 8 16.46 -9.67 4.40
CA TYR A 8 15.91 -10.73 3.55
C TYR A 8 15.99 -12.09 4.24
N THR A 9 14.87 -12.83 4.25
CA THR A 9 14.87 -14.24 4.66
C THR A 9 15.71 -15.09 3.71
N ARG A 10 16.19 -16.26 4.17
CA ARG A 10 17.03 -17.18 3.35
C ARG A 10 16.41 -17.49 1.98
N THR A 11 15.11 -17.74 1.93
CA THR A 11 14.41 -18.04 0.68
C THR A 11 14.34 -16.82 -0.24
N MET A 12 14.15 -15.62 0.31
CA MET A 12 14.15 -14.39 -0.48
C MET A 12 15.56 -14.03 -0.95
N GLN A 13 16.61 -14.27 -0.16
CA GLN A 13 18.00 -14.04 -0.57
C GLN A 13 18.35 -14.76 -1.89
N ALA A 14 17.87 -15.99 -2.08
CA ALA A 14 18.08 -16.75 -3.31
C ALA A 14 17.22 -16.28 -4.49
N LYS A 15 16.21 -15.44 -4.27
CA LYS A 15 15.22 -15.02 -5.27
C LYS A 15 15.20 -13.50 -5.53
N LYS A 16 15.90 -12.72 -4.71
CA LYS A 16 15.93 -11.26 -4.83
C LYS A 16 16.58 -10.87 -6.14
N THR A 17 16.07 -9.80 -6.72
CA THR A 17 16.59 -9.20 -7.95
C THR A 17 16.96 -7.76 -7.67
N LYS A 18 17.85 -7.17 -8.48
CA LYS A 18 18.15 -5.73 -8.38
C LYS A 18 16.90 -4.87 -8.49
N ARG A 19 15.94 -5.29 -9.32
CA ARG A 19 14.63 -4.64 -9.47
C ARG A 19 13.85 -4.63 -8.15
N LEU A 20 13.73 -5.78 -7.48
CA LEU A 20 13.06 -5.86 -6.16
C LEU A 20 13.72 -4.91 -5.15
N GLU A 21 15.04 -4.92 -5.07
CA GLU A 21 15.78 -4.07 -4.12
C GLU A 21 15.58 -2.58 -4.41
N THR A 22 15.62 -2.17 -5.68
CA THR A 22 15.33 -0.78 -6.07
C THR A 22 13.90 -0.39 -5.71
N MET A 23 12.91 -1.21 -6.08
CA MET A 23 11.51 -0.90 -5.81
C MET A 23 11.23 -0.81 -4.31
N LEU A 24 11.83 -1.68 -3.50
CA LEU A 24 11.74 -1.63 -2.04
C LEU A 24 12.33 -0.34 -1.46
N ARG A 25 13.52 0.07 -1.92
CA ARG A 25 14.16 1.33 -1.50
C ARG A 25 13.36 2.57 -1.90
N ASP A 26 12.78 2.56 -3.09
CA ASP A 26 11.99 3.70 -3.55
C ASP A 26 10.65 3.77 -2.81
N ALA A 27 10.00 2.62 -2.59
CA ALA A 27 8.74 2.55 -1.85
C ALA A 27 8.89 2.99 -0.39
N ILE A 28 9.90 2.49 0.33
CA ILE A 28 10.03 2.71 1.79
C ILE A 28 10.19 4.18 2.16
N ARG A 29 10.76 5.00 1.28
CA ARG A 29 10.88 6.47 1.47
C ARG A 29 9.54 7.17 1.65
N HIS A 30 8.45 6.55 1.22
CA HIS A 30 7.09 7.05 1.40
C HIS A 30 6.44 6.57 2.72
N PHE A 31 7.17 5.84 3.57
CA PHE A 31 6.70 5.30 4.84
C PHE A 31 7.58 5.79 6.01
N PRO A 32 7.53 7.09 6.34
CA PRO A 32 8.28 7.63 7.46
C PRO A 32 7.95 6.95 8.80
N GLU A 33 6.75 6.38 8.94
CA GLU A 33 6.31 5.64 10.13
C GLU A 33 7.13 4.35 10.35
N LEU A 34 7.80 3.84 9.32
CA LEU A 34 8.62 2.64 9.36
C LEU A 34 10.13 2.95 9.37
N HIS A 35 10.52 4.22 9.38
CA HIS A 35 11.94 4.60 9.41
C HIS A 35 12.59 4.13 10.73
N GLY A 36 13.77 3.51 10.61
CA GLY A 36 14.49 2.93 11.75
C GLY A 36 14.00 1.55 12.18
N GLU A 37 12.92 1.04 11.57
CA GLU A 37 12.44 -0.31 11.82
C GLU A 37 13.22 -1.34 10.98
N SER A 38 13.52 -2.49 11.58
CA SER A 38 14.16 -3.61 10.87
C SER A 38 13.11 -4.44 10.12
N ILE A 39 12.72 -3.99 8.93
CA ILE A 39 11.71 -4.68 8.12
C ILE A 39 12.31 -5.92 7.44
N SER A 40 11.69 -7.07 7.68
CA SER A 40 12.06 -8.32 7.02
C SER A 40 11.34 -8.48 5.68
N VAL A 41 12.02 -9.08 4.70
CA VAL A 41 11.44 -9.38 3.38
C VAL A 41 11.52 -10.88 3.09
N GLY A 42 10.36 -11.51 2.99
CA GLY A 42 10.18 -12.93 2.72
C GLY A 42 9.65 -13.20 1.32
N TYR A 43 9.65 -14.48 0.95
CA TYR A 43 9.09 -14.95 -0.31
C TYR A 43 7.68 -15.52 -0.11
N THR A 44 6.77 -15.22 -1.03
CA THR A 44 5.47 -15.88 -1.15
C THR A 44 5.18 -16.28 -2.59
N LYS A 45 4.31 -17.29 -2.78
CA LYS A 45 3.74 -17.62 -4.09
C LYS A 45 2.56 -16.72 -4.48
N ARG A 46 1.97 -16.01 -3.50
CA ARG A 46 0.89 -15.02 -3.69
C ARG A 46 1.46 -13.72 -4.30
N LEU A 47 0.68 -12.63 -4.34
CA LEU A 47 1.20 -11.32 -4.76
C LEU A 47 2.04 -10.70 -3.64
N GLY A 48 1.41 -10.53 -2.48
CA GLY A 48 2.01 -10.03 -1.24
C GLY A 48 1.36 -10.70 -0.01
N GLU A 49 1.98 -10.51 1.15
CA GLU A 49 1.45 -10.84 2.47
C GLU A 49 2.26 -10.13 3.55
N ALA A 50 1.60 -9.55 4.56
CA ALA A 50 2.26 -8.90 5.70
C ALA A 50 2.05 -9.65 7.02
N GLU A 51 3.10 -9.72 7.83
CA GLU A 51 3.08 -10.25 9.19
C GLU A 51 3.51 -9.16 10.16
N ILE A 52 2.51 -8.41 10.64
CA ILE A 52 2.66 -7.20 11.46
C ILE A 52 3.59 -7.40 12.65
N ARG A 53 3.39 -8.46 13.45
CA ARG A 53 4.14 -8.70 14.70
C ARG A 53 5.64 -8.90 14.47
N ARG A 54 6.03 -9.32 13.26
CA ARG A 54 7.43 -9.56 12.90
C ARG A 54 8.00 -8.50 11.97
N LEU A 55 7.23 -7.45 11.67
CA LEU A 55 7.57 -6.44 10.65
C LEU A 55 8.08 -7.08 9.36
N LEU A 56 7.34 -8.08 8.88
CA LEU A 56 7.73 -8.90 7.73
C LEU A 56 6.74 -8.71 6.60
N ILE A 57 7.21 -8.30 5.44
CA ILE A 57 6.45 -8.39 4.18
C ILE A 57 6.96 -9.57 3.36
N ARG A 58 6.07 -10.33 2.75
CA ARG A 58 6.40 -11.41 1.82
C ARG A 58 5.96 -10.98 0.43
N LEU A 59 6.88 -11.07 -0.52
CA LEU A 59 6.66 -10.61 -1.89
C LEU A 59 6.93 -11.74 -2.88
N ASN A 60 6.30 -11.67 -4.04
CA ASN A 60 6.62 -12.50 -5.18
C ASN A 60 7.41 -11.69 -6.22
N PRO A 61 8.73 -11.91 -6.34
CA PRO A 61 9.57 -11.12 -7.25
C PRO A 61 9.17 -11.22 -8.73
N ARG A 62 8.36 -12.22 -9.12
CA ARG A 62 7.88 -12.40 -10.49
C ARG A 62 6.60 -11.61 -10.80
N LYS A 63 5.86 -11.18 -9.79
CA LYS A 63 4.58 -10.45 -9.91
C LYS A 63 4.62 -9.16 -9.10
N LEU A 64 5.71 -8.41 -9.25
CA LEU A 64 6.03 -7.27 -8.41
C LEU A 64 5.57 -5.95 -9.06
N SER A 65 4.84 -5.16 -8.29
CA SER A 65 4.42 -3.78 -8.55
C SER A 65 4.78 -2.90 -7.34
N TYR A 66 4.84 -1.59 -7.56
CA TYR A 66 4.97 -0.64 -6.46
C TYR A 66 3.73 -0.65 -5.59
N TYR A 67 2.53 -0.75 -6.16
CA TYR A 67 1.29 -0.90 -5.40
C TYR A 67 1.37 -2.08 -4.42
N VAL A 68 1.76 -3.30 -4.83
CA VAL A 68 1.85 -4.45 -3.91
C VAL A 68 2.82 -4.17 -2.78
N ILE A 69 4.00 -3.59 -3.08
CA ILE A 69 4.95 -3.23 -2.02
C ILE A 69 4.33 -2.20 -1.06
N GLY A 70 3.71 -1.15 -1.60
CA GLY A 70 3.05 -0.11 -0.81
C GLY A 70 1.89 -0.66 0.03
N HIS A 71 1.15 -1.62 -0.48
CA HIS A 71 0.04 -2.29 0.21
C HIS A 71 0.54 -3.07 1.42
N GLU A 72 1.57 -3.90 1.22
CA GLU A 72 2.13 -4.69 2.31
C GLU A 72 2.86 -3.82 3.35
N LEU A 73 3.52 -2.73 2.93
CA LEU A 73 4.09 -1.75 3.87
C LEU A 73 2.99 -1.02 4.65
N THR A 74 1.86 -0.69 4.01
CA THR A 74 0.71 -0.06 4.68
C THR A 74 0.12 -0.99 5.75
N HIS A 75 0.08 -2.30 5.51
CA HIS A 75 -0.27 -3.29 6.53
C HIS A 75 0.64 -3.21 7.76
N LEU A 76 1.95 -3.04 7.58
CA LEU A 76 2.86 -2.85 8.71
C LEU A 76 2.52 -1.57 9.49
N VAL A 77 2.23 -0.46 8.80
CA VAL A 77 1.83 0.79 9.44
C VAL A 77 0.50 0.67 10.20
N GLN A 78 -0.50 -0.06 9.67
CA GLN A 78 -1.72 -0.38 10.42
C GLN A 78 -1.42 -1.11 11.74
N GLY A 79 -0.35 -1.92 11.74
CA GLY A 79 0.18 -2.60 12.90
C GLY A 79 0.78 -1.70 13.98
N LEU A 80 1.25 -0.52 13.62
CA LEU A 80 1.81 0.47 14.54
C LEU A 80 0.74 1.33 15.23
N LYS A 81 -0.53 0.92 15.19
CA LYS A 81 -1.67 1.66 15.74
C LYS A 81 -1.42 2.21 17.15
N ASP A 82 -0.84 1.42 18.03
CA ASP A 82 -0.64 1.82 19.43
C ASP A 82 0.38 2.97 19.57
N ARG A 83 1.32 3.10 18.61
CA ARG A 83 2.27 4.22 18.53
C ARG A 83 1.68 5.45 17.86
N LEU A 84 0.75 5.26 16.92
CA LEU A 84 0.21 6.33 16.08
C LEU A 84 -1.08 6.94 16.63
N GLY A 85 -1.76 6.28 17.57
CA GLY A 85 -2.96 6.79 18.22
C GLY A 85 -4.06 7.15 17.21
N ASP A 86 -4.57 8.38 17.28
CA ASP A 86 -5.64 8.87 16.41
C ASP A 86 -5.22 9.02 14.94
N HIS A 87 -3.92 9.12 14.68
CA HIS A 87 -3.34 9.16 13.33
C HIS A 87 -3.17 7.75 12.71
N ALA A 88 -3.51 6.70 13.44
CA ALA A 88 -3.39 5.34 12.94
C ALA A 88 -4.30 5.07 11.73
N ILE A 89 -3.74 4.35 10.76
CA ILE A 89 -4.47 3.81 9.62
C ILE A 89 -5.49 2.78 10.13
N PRO A 90 -6.78 2.85 9.74
CA PRO A 90 -7.76 1.83 10.07
C PRO A 90 -7.31 0.45 9.62
N LYS A 91 -7.64 -0.59 10.39
CA LYS A 91 -7.36 -1.97 9.97
C LYS A 91 -8.21 -2.37 8.76
N GLY A 92 -7.65 -3.25 7.93
CA GLY A 92 -8.37 -3.95 6.86
C GLY A 92 -7.90 -3.57 5.46
N GLU A 93 -8.20 -4.43 4.50
CA GLU A 93 -7.65 -4.37 3.14
C GLU A 93 -8.11 -3.12 2.36
N ILE A 94 -9.39 -2.73 2.48
CA ILE A 94 -9.88 -1.53 1.79
C ILE A 94 -9.17 -0.27 2.31
N ALA A 95 -8.88 -0.21 3.62
CA ALA A 95 -8.10 0.89 4.17
C ALA A 95 -6.64 0.82 3.70
N CYS A 96 -6.04 -0.37 3.56
CA CYS A 96 -4.72 -0.50 2.95
C CYS A 96 -4.69 0.07 1.54
N ASP A 97 -5.67 -0.25 0.70
CA ASP A 97 -5.76 0.29 -0.66
C ASP A 97 -5.85 1.81 -0.67
N ILE A 98 -6.77 2.37 0.12
CA ILE A 98 -6.99 3.81 0.18
C ILE A 98 -5.70 4.54 0.58
N TRP A 99 -5.03 4.06 1.64
CA TRP A 99 -3.80 4.71 2.11
C TRP A 99 -2.63 4.48 1.17
N THR A 100 -2.50 3.32 0.54
CA THR A 100 -1.45 3.04 -0.44
C THR A 100 -1.59 3.96 -1.65
N ILE A 101 -2.79 4.03 -2.24
CA ILE A 101 -3.09 4.85 -3.41
C ILE A 101 -2.93 6.35 -3.09
N ALA A 102 -3.38 6.81 -1.92
CA ALA A 102 -3.25 8.22 -1.53
C ALA A 102 -1.77 8.66 -1.37
N ARG A 103 -0.91 7.74 -0.93
CA ARG A 103 0.43 8.06 -0.42
C ARG A 103 1.39 8.62 -1.46
N SER A 104 1.40 8.09 -2.68
CA SER A 104 2.31 8.55 -3.74
C SER A 104 1.83 8.11 -5.13
N ASP A 105 2.14 8.91 -6.15
CA ASP A 105 1.91 8.52 -7.55
C ASP A 105 2.72 7.27 -7.94
N LEU A 106 3.79 6.97 -7.19
CA LEU A 106 4.60 5.75 -7.34
C LEU A 106 3.75 4.48 -7.23
N PHE A 107 2.71 4.48 -6.40
CA PHE A 107 1.86 3.31 -6.12
C PHE A 107 0.66 3.19 -7.07
N LEU A 108 0.63 3.96 -8.15
CA LEU A 108 -0.46 3.93 -9.14
C LEU A 108 -0.11 3.09 -10.37
N ASP A 109 0.90 2.22 -10.28
CA ASP A 109 1.34 1.35 -11.37
C ASP A 109 0.39 0.18 -11.66
N GLU A 110 -0.53 -0.12 -10.74
CA GLU A 110 -1.66 -1.04 -10.95
C GLU A 110 -2.88 -0.62 -10.10
N PRO A 111 -4.10 -1.09 -10.46
CA PRO A 111 -5.31 -0.75 -9.71
C PRO A 111 -5.36 -1.42 -8.33
N PRO A 112 -6.13 -0.85 -7.38
CA PRO A 112 -6.31 -1.45 -6.07
C PRO A 112 -7.04 -2.81 -6.14
N GLY A 113 -6.71 -3.72 -5.22
CA GLY A 113 -7.20 -5.09 -5.19
C GLY A 113 -8.54 -5.30 -4.46
N TYR A 114 -8.86 -4.44 -3.49
CA TYR A 114 -10.02 -4.57 -2.60
C TYR A 114 -10.97 -3.37 -2.64
N LEU A 115 -10.45 -2.16 -2.89
CA LEU A 115 -11.25 -0.97 -3.10
C LEU A 115 -12.02 -1.12 -4.42
N ASP A 116 -13.34 -1.16 -4.31
CA ASP A 116 -14.21 -1.20 -5.48
C ASP A 116 -14.18 0.14 -6.22
N VAL A 117 -13.43 0.15 -7.33
CA VAL A 117 -13.34 1.29 -8.25
C VAL A 117 -14.33 1.21 -9.41
N GLY A 118 -15.09 0.11 -9.53
CA GLY A 118 -15.96 -0.16 -10.67
C GLY A 118 -15.23 -0.59 -11.95
N ARG A 119 -15.93 -1.34 -12.81
CA ARG A 119 -15.36 -1.99 -14.01
C ARG A 119 -14.74 -1.00 -15.00
N ARG A 120 -15.37 0.15 -15.26
CA ARG A 120 -14.87 1.15 -16.23
C ARG A 120 -13.51 1.71 -15.80
N VAL A 121 -13.39 2.09 -14.54
CA VAL A 121 -12.14 2.60 -13.96
C VAL A 121 -11.08 1.51 -13.94
N LEU A 122 -11.45 0.29 -13.58
CA LEU A 122 -10.52 -0.84 -13.55
C LEU A 122 -9.93 -1.14 -14.95
N LEU A 123 -10.76 -1.17 -15.99
CA LEU A 123 -10.32 -1.44 -17.36
C LEU A 123 -9.49 -0.31 -17.98
N ASN A 124 -9.63 0.93 -17.50
CA ASN A 124 -8.89 2.09 -17.98
C ASN A 124 -8.11 2.79 -16.85
N TRP A 125 -7.48 1.98 -15.99
CA TRP A 125 -6.84 2.46 -14.76
C TRP A 125 -5.90 3.64 -15.00
N THR A 126 -5.03 3.57 -16.01
CA THR A 126 -4.06 4.62 -16.34
C THR A 126 -4.69 6.00 -16.52
N SER A 127 -5.88 6.07 -17.12
CA SER A 127 -6.59 7.33 -17.35
C SER A 127 -7.27 7.89 -16.10
N HIS A 128 -7.56 7.03 -15.12
CA HIS A 128 -8.36 7.38 -13.94
C HIS A 128 -7.54 7.45 -12.64
N ARG A 129 -6.34 6.87 -12.60
CA ARG A 129 -5.54 6.67 -11.38
C ARG A 129 -5.29 7.95 -10.57
N ASN A 130 -5.01 9.08 -11.22
CA ASN A 130 -4.76 10.35 -10.54
C ASN A 130 -6.02 10.91 -9.87
N ARG A 131 -7.18 10.73 -10.52
CA ARG A 131 -8.47 11.09 -9.96
C ARG A 131 -8.81 10.20 -8.77
N VAL A 132 -8.65 8.89 -8.91
CA VAL A 132 -8.88 7.94 -7.79
C VAL A 132 -7.96 8.27 -6.61
N ARG A 133 -6.68 8.58 -6.87
CA ARG A 133 -5.76 9.05 -5.84
C ARG A 133 -6.24 10.31 -5.13
N SER A 134 -6.70 11.30 -5.88
CA SER A 134 -7.24 12.55 -5.32
C SER A 134 -8.45 12.27 -4.40
N LEU A 135 -9.34 11.38 -4.82
CA LEU A 135 -10.48 10.95 -4.01
C LEU A 135 -10.06 10.15 -2.77
N CYS A 136 -9.03 9.29 -2.86
CA CYS A 136 -8.49 8.60 -1.69
C CYS A 136 -7.92 9.58 -0.66
N ILE A 137 -7.20 10.62 -1.10
CA ILE A 137 -6.70 11.69 -0.22
C ILE A 137 -7.87 12.39 0.47
N GLU A 138 -8.90 12.76 -0.29
CA GLU A 138 -10.09 13.39 0.28
C GLU A 138 -10.83 12.46 1.26
N ALA A 139 -10.89 11.17 0.98
CA ALA A 139 -11.51 10.17 1.85
C ALA A 139 -10.81 10.08 3.21
N ILE A 140 -9.47 10.18 3.23
CA ILE A 140 -8.67 10.21 4.45
C ILE A 140 -9.01 11.46 5.29
N GLU A 141 -9.18 12.61 4.64
CA GLU A 141 -9.60 13.84 5.33
C GLU A 141 -11.03 13.72 5.88
N LYS A 142 -11.97 13.19 5.08
CA LYS A 142 -13.35 12.96 5.54
C LYS A 142 -13.44 11.99 6.71
N ARG A 143 -12.55 11.00 6.79
CA ARG A 143 -12.50 10.05 7.91
C ARG A 143 -12.40 10.76 9.27
N LYS A 144 -11.72 11.91 9.34
CA LYS A 144 -11.55 12.67 10.59
C LYS A 144 -12.89 13.03 11.25
N ILE A 145 -13.97 13.08 10.46
CA ILE A 145 -15.31 13.49 10.91
C ILE A 145 -16.35 12.38 10.66
N ARG A 146 -16.19 11.55 9.63
CA ARG A 146 -17.19 10.55 9.20
C ARG A 146 -16.60 9.15 9.07
N ARG A 147 -17.19 8.19 9.79
CA ARG A 147 -16.82 6.76 9.69
C ARG A 147 -17.23 6.12 8.36
N THR A 148 -18.12 6.73 7.59
CA THR A 148 -18.63 6.24 6.31
C THR A 148 -17.80 6.72 5.10
N TYR A 149 -16.58 7.20 5.31
CA TYR A 149 -15.70 7.72 4.25
C TYR A 149 -15.45 6.72 3.10
N ILE A 150 -15.42 5.41 3.38
CA ILE A 150 -15.28 4.36 2.34
C ILE A 150 -16.50 4.33 1.43
N GLN A 151 -17.72 4.37 2.00
CA GLN A 151 -18.96 4.36 1.21
C GLN A 151 -19.07 5.61 0.34
N TRP A 152 -18.69 6.77 0.89
CA TRP A 152 -18.58 8.01 0.14
C TRP A 152 -17.58 7.89 -1.01
N LEU A 153 -16.36 7.40 -0.73
CA LEU A 153 -15.31 7.24 -1.75
C LEU A 153 -15.78 6.34 -2.91
N THR A 154 -16.35 5.19 -2.59
CA THR A 154 -16.87 4.26 -3.61
C THR A 154 -17.98 4.90 -4.44
N ALA A 155 -18.86 5.69 -3.83
CA ALA A 155 -19.88 6.43 -4.55
C ALA A 155 -19.28 7.47 -5.51
N GLU A 156 -18.28 8.25 -5.07
CA GLU A 156 -17.63 9.28 -5.91
C GLU A 156 -16.84 8.69 -7.08
N ILE A 157 -16.12 7.58 -6.86
CA ILE A 157 -15.39 6.92 -7.95
C ILE A 157 -16.37 6.48 -9.04
N ARG A 158 -17.53 5.93 -8.64
CA ARG A 158 -18.58 5.47 -9.54
C ARG A 158 -19.40 6.60 -10.18
N SER A 159 -19.69 7.69 -9.47
CA SER A 159 -20.56 8.78 -9.94
C SER A 159 -19.98 9.48 -11.16
N SER A 160 -18.67 9.78 -11.16
CA SER A 160 -18.01 10.39 -12.33
C SER A 160 -17.39 9.35 -13.26
N SER A 161 -17.94 8.13 -13.25
CA SER A 161 -17.81 7.14 -14.32
C SER A 161 -18.99 7.17 -15.30
N GLN A 162 -19.91 8.15 -15.19
CA GLN A 162 -20.89 8.49 -16.23
C GLN A 162 -20.19 9.28 -17.34
#